data_AF-A0A821JLX3-F1
#
_entry.id   AF-A0A821JLX3-F1
#
_cell.length_a   1.000
_cell.length_b   1.000
_cell.length_c   1.000
_cell.angle_alpha   90.00
_cell.angle_beta   90.00
_cell.angle_gamma   90.00
#
_symmetry.space_group_name_H-M   'P 1'
#
loop_
_entity.id
_entity.type
_entity.pdbx_description
1 polymer ?
#
loop_
_entity_poly.entity_id
_entity_poly.type
_entity_poly.pdbx_seq_one_letter_code
_entity_poly.pdbx_strand_id
1 'polypeptide(L)'
;MPIDIIRKLALIVIKENVFVYEKKFYRQVIGGAMGLAFTLTLANIFMWKWEKQLVHRLKVSNEIYGRYVDDIFFTSNDSLECIDQMLDEANNFHPNIKLVRQIVYHKEAAEPYVVPFGSDHPGHVFRNTVDTAITKAVRYSTTLVEFEEEIRQMKLMFLYNGYSPRQIHRRLTTLFSKYFSNYFILPMLHNPDDFDYLRHQLLTTSTATTYDKVTRTSATNQTHGKNIQNHNLKPTDNNDFTTRKRRHHSPKT
;
A
#
# COMPACT_ATOMS: atom_id res chain seq x y z
N MET A 1 8.87 -19.58 36.86
CA MET A 1 9.89 -20.21 35.98
C MET A 1 11.19 -19.40 36.12
N PRO A 2 12.34 -20.00 36.41
CA PRO A 2 13.60 -19.27 36.56
C PRO A 2 14.04 -18.64 35.24
N ILE A 3 14.47 -17.37 35.28
CA ILE A 3 14.90 -16.61 34.09
C ILE A 3 16.04 -17.30 33.33
N ASP A 4 16.89 -18.05 34.03
CA ASP A 4 18.01 -18.77 33.45
C ASP A 4 17.56 -19.93 32.56
N ILE A 5 16.43 -20.58 32.88
CA ILE A 5 15.88 -21.66 32.06
C ILE A 5 15.35 -21.10 30.75
N ILE A 6 14.60 -19.99 30.81
CA ILE A 6 14.08 -19.30 29.62
C ILE A 6 15.24 -18.86 28.72
N ARG A 7 16.30 -18.29 29.29
CA ARG A 7 17.49 -17.87 28.55
C ARG A 7 18.19 -19.06 27.86
N LYS A 8 18.34 -20.18 28.57
CA LYS A 8 18.94 -21.41 28.00
C LYS A 8 18.12 -21.96 26.85
N LEU A 9 16.80 -22.08 27.02
CA LEU A 9 15.90 -22.55 25.96
C LEU A 9 15.92 -21.61 24.75
N ALA A 10 15.88 -20.29 24.98
CA ALA A 10 15.98 -19.30 23.92
C ALA A 10 17.30 -19.42 23.13
N LEU A 11 18.42 -19.59 23.84
CA LEU A 11 19.74 -19.76 23.22
C LEU A 11 19.80 -21.01 22.34
N ILE A 12 19.22 -22.13 22.80
CA ILE A 12 19.16 -23.37 22.01
C ILE A 12 18.36 -23.13 20.72
N VAL A 13 17.17 -22.52 20.81
CA VAL A 13 16.32 -22.25 19.64
C VAL A 13 17.02 -21.36 18.61
N ILE A 14 17.80 -20.37 19.05
CA ILE A 14 18.51 -19.45 18.15
C ILE A 14 19.77 -20.11 17.55
N LYS A 15 20.54 -20.86 18.36
CA LYS A 15 21.86 -21.39 17.95
C LYS A 15 21.78 -22.71 17.20
N GLU A 16 20.84 -23.58 17.56
CA GLU A 16 20.70 -24.93 17.01
C GLU A 16 19.71 -24.97 15.83
N ASN A 17 19.73 -23.92 15.01
CA ASN A 17 18.87 -23.80 13.85
C ASN A 17 19.59 -24.32 12.60
N VAL A 18 19.21 -25.52 12.16
CA VAL A 18 19.79 -26.23 11.02
C VAL A 18 18.71 -26.48 9.97
N PHE A 19 19.03 -26.22 8.70
CA PHE A 19 18.14 -26.47 7.57
C PHE A 19 18.87 -27.20 6.43
N VAL A 20 18.10 -27.81 5.54
CA VAL A 20 18.60 -28.53 4.37
C VAL A 20 18.25 -27.78 3.11
N TYR A 21 19.24 -27.52 2.26
CA TYR A 21 19.07 -26.94 0.94
C TYR A 21 19.96 -27.69 -0.04
N GLU A 22 19.44 -28.09 -1.21
CA GLU A 22 20.19 -28.86 -2.23
C GLU A 22 20.95 -30.09 -1.66
N LYS A 23 20.31 -30.85 -0.77
CA LYS A 23 20.87 -32.04 -0.07
C LYS A 23 22.11 -31.74 0.81
N LYS A 24 22.38 -30.47 1.13
CA LYS A 24 23.43 -30.03 2.05
C LYS A 24 22.82 -29.47 3.33
N PHE A 25 23.50 -29.70 4.46
CA PHE A 25 23.10 -29.18 5.76
C PHE A 25 23.76 -27.83 6.03
N TYR A 26 22.98 -26.87 6.48
CA TYR A 26 23.43 -25.53 6.82
C TYR A 26 22.94 -25.17 8.22
N ARG A 27 23.79 -24.52 9.01
CA ARG A 27 23.41 -23.92 10.30
C ARG A 27 23.30 -22.42 10.15
N GLN A 28 22.17 -21.85 10.54
CA GLN A 28 22.00 -20.40 10.55
C GLN A 28 22.80 -19.80 11.70
N VAL A 29 23.78 -18.94 11.37
CA VAL A 29 24.68 -18.31 12.36
C VAL A 29 24.20 -16.91 12.75
N ILE A 30 23.48 -16.23 11.86
CA ILE A 30 23.01 -14.85 12.03
C ILE A 30 21.49 -14.81 11.77
N GLY A 31 20.78 -14.08 12.64
CA GLY A 31 19.31 -13.99 12.62
C GLY A 31 18.64 -15.23 13.22
N GLY A 32 17.32 -15.31 13.11
CA GLY A 32 16.57 -16.52 13.48
C GLY A 32 15.82 -17.09 12.28
N ALA A 33 15.34 -18.33 12.39
CA ALA A 33 14.59 -18.97 11.32
C ALA A 33 13.27 -18.24 11.08
N MET A 34 12.99 -17.96 9.80
CA MET A 34 11.67 -17.50 9.37
C MET A 34 10.64 -18.62 9.61
N GLY A 35 9.48 -18.26 10.16
CA GLY A 35 8.39 -19.21 10.46
C GLY A 35 8.37 -19.72 11.91
N LEU A 36 9.40 -19.46 12.72
CA LEU A 36 9.34 -19.73 14.17
C LEU A 36 8.64 -18.58 14.89
N ALA A 37 7.55 -18.87 15.59
CA ALA A 37 6.81 -17.88 16.39
C ALA A 37 7.71 -17.19 17.43
N PHE A 38 8.66 -17.92 18.02
CA PHE A 38 9.60 -17.37 18.99
C PHE A 38 10.59 -16.36 18.37
N THR A 39 11.06 -16.62 17.15
CA THR A 39 11.96 -15.72 16.42
C THR A 39 11.28 -14.39 16.12
N LEU A 40 9.99 -14.39 15.76
CA LEU A 40 9.23 -13.17 15.53
C LEU A 40 9.15 -12.30 16.80
N THR A 41 8.91 -12.90 17.96
CA THR A 41 8.88 -12.19 19.25
C THR A 41 10.24 -11.57 19.58
N LEU A 42 11.33 -12.32 19.38
CA LEU A 42 12.68 -11.81 19.59
C LEU A 42 13.04 -10.68 18.62
N ALA A 43 12.65 -10.80 17.35
CA ALA A 43 12.83 -9.74 16.36
C ALA A 43 12.10 -8.46 16.80
N ASN A 44 10.87 -8.56 17.29
CA ASN A 44 10.14 -7.40 17.82
C ASN A 44 10.82 -6.77 19.04
N ILE A 45 11.35 -7.55 19.98
CA ILE A 45 12.09 -7.03 21.14
C ILE A 45 13.39 -6.34 20.71
N PHE A 46 14.11 -6.96 19.76
CA PHE A 46 15.33 -6.40 19.21
C PHE A 46 15.07 -5.08 18.48
N MET A 47 14.06 -5.05 17.60
CA MET A 47 13.66 -3.84 16.89
C MET A 47 13.16 -2.75 17.82
N TRP A 48 12.40 -3.08 18.87
CA TRP A 48 12.00 -2.11 19.90
C TRP A 48 13.20 -1.45 20.58
N LYS A 49 14.25 -2.22 20.88
CA LYS A 49 15.49 -1.67 21.46
C LYS A 49 16.22 -0.78 20.46
N TRP A 50 16.29 -1.18 19.20
CA TRP A 50 16.95 -0.46 18.12
C TRP A 50 16.24 0.87 17.78
N GLU A 51 14.92 0.86 17.65
CA GLU A 51 14.11 2.02 17.26
C GLU A 51 13.93 3.06 18.39
N LYS A 52 14.33 2.73 19.62
CA LYS A 52 14.05 3.52 20.83
C LYS A 52 14.47 4.99 20.71
N GLN A 53 15.64 5.27 20.14
CA GLN A 53 16.15 6.64 19.98
C GLN A 53 15.37 7.40 18.91
N LEU A 54 15.10 6.75 17.78
CA LEU A 54 14.32 7.30 16.68
C LEU A 54 12.89 7.67 17.14
N VAL A 55 12.22 6.73 17.81
CA VAL A 55 10.86 6.93 18.34
C VAL A 55 10.83 8.03 19.39
N HIS A 56 11.86 8.15 20.22
CA HIS A 56 11.92 9.21 21.21
C HIS A 56 11.98 10.59 20.57
N ARG A 57 12.85 10.77 19.56
CA ARG A 57 12.96 12.02 18.80
C ARG A 57 11.61 12.39 18.17
N LEU A 58 11.00 11.47 17.42
CA LEU A 58 9.73 11.68 16.72
C LEU A 58 8.57 12.01 17.68
N LYS A 59 8.55 11.39 18.88
CA LYS A 59 7.53 11.70 19.90
C LYS A 59 7.68 13.11 20.46
N VAL A 60 8.91 13.60 20.61
CA VAL A 60 9.18 14.96 21.12
C VAL A 60 8.73 16.02 20.10
N SER A 61 8.89 15.76 18.81
CA SER A 61 8.41 16.61 17.71
C SER A 61 6.91 16.48 17.40
N ASN A 62 6.16 15.70 18.19
CA ASN A 62 4.74 15.41 18.00
C ASN A 62 4.42 14.77 16.63
N GLU A 63 5.32 13.89 16.19
CA GLU A 63 5.23 13.15 14.94
C GLU A 63 4.70 11.72 15.16
N ILE A 64 4.12 11.14 14.10
CA ILE A 64 3.62 9.77 14.12
C ILE A 64 4.75 8.82 13.75
N TYR A 65 4.87 7.72 14.50
CA TYR A 65 5.72 6.58 14.17
C TYR A 65 4.92 5.28 14.28
N GLY A 66 5.06 4.41 13.29
CA GLY A 66 4.48 3.07 13.26
C GLY A 66 5.44 2.08 12.61
N ARG A 67 5.45 0.86 13.12
CA ARG A 67 6.19 -0.25 12.52
C ARG A 67 5.26 -1.44 12.32
N TYR A 68 5.31 -2.04 11.14
CA TYR A 68 4.65 -3.29 10.82
C TYR A 68 5.69 -4.32 10.39
N VAL A 69 6.08 -5.19 11.33
CA VAL A 69 7.16 -6.18 11.12
C VAL A 69 8.44 -5.50 10.64
N ASP A 70 8.75 -5.56 9.34
CA ASP A 70 9.95 -5.01 8.72
C ASP A 70 9.72 -3.60 8.13
N ASP A 71 8.47 -3.18 7.99
CA ASP A 71 8.10 -1.88 7.41
C ASP A 71 7.99 -0.80 8.49
N ILE A 72 8.63 0.35 8.27
CA ILE A 72 8.55 1.51 9.16
C ILE A 72 7.84 2.66 8.42
N PHE A 73 6.94 3.33 9.14
CA PHE A 73 6.25 4.52 8.69
C PHE A 73 6.42 5.61 9.75
N PHE A 74 6.79 6.81 9.33
CA PHE A 74 6.72 7.99 10.18
C PHE A 74 6.39 9.24 9.39
N THR A 75 5.87 10.24 10.08
CA THR A 75 5.70 11.59 9.54
C THR A 75 6.80 12.47 10.08
N SER A 76 7.29 13.44 9.32
CA SER A 76 8.13 14.48 9.90
C SER A 76 7.83 15.86 9.35
N ASN A 77 7.95 16.87 10.22
CA ASN A 77 7.87 18.28 9.87
C ASN A 77 9.25 18.90 9.57
N ASP A 78 10.33 18.14 9.79
CA ASP A 78 11.70 18.57 9.52
C ASP A 78 11.98 18.66 8.02
N SER A 79 13.07 19.36 7.65
CA SER A 79 13.55 19.38 6.27
C SER A 79 14.03 17.99 5.84
N LEU A 80 14.06 17.76 4.51
CA LEU A 80 14.52 16.48 3.96
C LEU A 80 15.96 16.15 4.39
N GLU A 81 16.84 17.15 4.44
CA GLU A 81 18.23 17.00 4.89
C GLU A 81 18.33 16.50 6.34
N CYS A 82 17.47 17.03 7.22
CA CYS A 82 17.42 16.63 8.63
C CYS A 82 16.88 15.20 8.80
N ILE A 83 15.94 14.79 7.92
CA ILE A 83 15.46 13.41 7.84
C ILE A 83 16.56 12.49 7.35
N ASP A 84 17.30 12.86 6.31
CA ASP A 84 18.40 12.04 5.79
C ASP A 84 19.49 11.86 6.84
N GLN A 85 19.86 12.93 7.56
CA GLN A 85 20.77 12.82 8.71
C GLN A 85 20.24 11.87 9.79
N MET A 86 18.95 11.96 10.13
CA MET A 86 18.31 11.06 11.10
C MET A 86 18.42 9.58 10.68
N LEU A 87 18.21 9.32 9.40
CA LEU A 87 18.28 7.96 8.84
C LEU A 87 19.72 7.43 8.86
N ASP A 88 20.71 8.28 8.55
CA ASP A 88 22.13 7.94 8.63
C ASP A 88 22.56 7.63 10.07
N GLU A 89 22.12 8.44 11.04
CA GLU A 89 22.33 8.17 12.46
C GLU A 89 21.72 6.82 12.87
N ALA A 90 20.48 6.53 12.47
CA ALA A 90 19.83 5.26 12.75
C ALA A 90 20.54 4.06 12.10
N ASN A 91 21.08 4.23 10.89
CA ASN A 91 21.86 3.22 10.19
C ASN A 91 23.18 2.88 10.89
N ASN A 92 23.72 3.81 11.68
CA ASN A 92 24.94 3.56 12.47
C ASN A 92 24.69 2.77 13.76
N PHE A 93 23.44 2.57 14.18
CA PHE A 93 23.14 1.85 15.42
C PHE A 93 23.44 0.35 15.36
N HIS A 94 23.39 -0.26 14.17
CA HIS A 94 23.65 -1.69 14.02
C HIS A 94 24.18 -2.04 12.63
N PRO A 95 25.30 -2.78 12.50
CA PRO A 95 25.94 -3.05 11.20
C PRO A 95 25.06 -3.84 10.23
N ASN A 96 24.11 -4.64 10.75
CA ASN A 96 23.23 -5.49 9.95
C ASN A 96 21.82 -4.93 9.77
N ILE A 97 21.53 -3.70 10.23
CA ILE A 97 20.25 -3.02 9.94
C ILE A 97 20.55 -1.79 9.10
N LYS A 98 19.87 -1.68 7.95
CA LYS A 98 19.93 -0.51 7.09
C LYS A 98 18.53 -0.08 6.71
N LEU A 99 18.15 1.12 7.14
CA LEU A 99 17.05 1.87 6.57
C LEU A 99 17.48 2.43 5.22
N VAL A 100 16.68 2.14 4.22
CA VAL A 100 16.83 2.72 2.88
C VAL A 100 15.61 3.57 2.62
N ARG A 101 15.80 4.87 2.46
CA ARG A 101 14.75 5.76 1.96
C ARG A 101 14.63 5.55 0.45
N GLN A 102 13.43 5.20 0.00
CA GLN A 102 13.08 5.19 -1.41
C GLN A 102 11.93 6.16 -1.63
N ILE A 103 12.09 7.10 -2.57
CA ILE A 103 11.04 8.07 -2.93
C ILE A 103 9.90 7.33 -3.64
N VAL A 104 10.26 6.43 -4.56
CA VAL A 104 9.36 5.43 -5.12
C VAL A 104 9.89 4.06 -4.77
N TYR A 105 9.11 3.33 -3.96
CA TYR A 105 9.48 1.99 -3.52
C TYR A 105 9.20 0.98 -4.64
N HIS A 106 10.26 0.36 -5.14
CA HIS A 106 10.21 -0.75 -6.10
C HIS A 106 10.56 -2.04 -5.37
N LYS A 107 9.61 -2.97 -5.30
CA LYS A 107 9.86 -4.26 -4.66
C LYS A 107 10.61 -5.17 -5.64
N GLU A 108 11.92 -5.32 -5.43
CA GLU A 108 12.79 -6.14 -6.29
C GLU A 108 12.24 -7.56 -6.53
N ALA A 109 11.63 -8.18 -5.52
CA ALA A 109 11.07 -9.54 -5.63
C ALA A 109 9.74 -9.62 -6.40
N ALA A 110 9.06 -8.49 -6.63
CA ALA A 110 7.76 -8.43 -7.30
C ALA A 110 7.83 -7.75 -8.67
N GLU A 111 8.92 -7.04 -9.00
CA GLU A 111 9.08 -6.42 -10.31
C GLU A 111 9.80 -7.36 -11.28
N PRO A 112 9.37 -7.41 -12.55
CA PRO A 112 8.41 -6.51 -13.20
C PRO A 112 6.98 -7.08 -13.22
N TYR A 113 6.52 -7.90 -12.26
CA TYR A 113 5.23 -8.57 -12.35
C TYR A 113 4.05 -7.63 -12.10
N VAL A 114 3.58 -7.04 -13.20
CA VAL A 114 2.27 -6.40 -13.28
C VAL A 114 1.31 -7.39 -13.93
N VAL A 115 0.01 -7.15 -13.83
CA VAL A 115 -1.02 -7.93 -14.50
C VAL A 115 -0.64 -8.12 -15.99
N PRO A 116 -0.29 -9.34 -16.44
CA PRO A 116 0.17 -9.57 -17.81
C PRO A 116 -0.94 -9.28 -18.81
N PHE A 117 -0.65 -8.62 -19.93
CA PHE A 117 -1.70 -8.20 -20.86
C PHE A 117 -2.48 -9.39 -21.48
N GLY A 118 -1.85 -10.55 -21.60
CA GLY A 118 -2.47 -11.78 -22.10
C GLY A 118 -3.26 -12.59 -21.06
N SER A 119 -3.40 -12.11 -19.84
CA SER A 119 -4.18 -12.79 -18.79
C SER A 119 -5.69 -12.61 -19.00
N ASP A 120 -6.51 -13.49 -18.40
CA ASP A 120 -7.96 -13.45 -18.51
C ASP A 120 -8.59 -12.45 -17.54
N HIS A 121 -8.26 -11.17 -17.74
CA HIS A 121 -8.82 -10.07 -16.98
C HIS A 121 -9.63 -9.14 -17.88
N PRO A 122 -10.71 -8.52 -17.35
CA PRO A 122 -11.47 -7.54 -18.10
C PRO A 122 -10.60 -6.37 -18.59
N GLY A 123 -10.91 -5.84 -19.77
CA GLY A 123 -10.17 -4.73 -20.38
C GLY A 123 -10.04 -3.45 -19.54
N HIS A 124 -10.89 -3.24 -18.53
CA HIS A 124 -10.76 -2.13 -17.59
C HIS A 124 -9.62 -2.34 -16.58
N VAL A 125 -9.29 -3.58 -16.20
CA VAL A 125 -8.20 -3.89 -15.27
C VAL A 125 -6.88 -3.39 -15.85
N PHE A 126 -6.55 -3.80 -17.09
CA PHE A 126 -5.33 -3.36 -17.77
C PHE A 126 -5.23 -1.83 -17.90
N ARG A 127 -6.36 -1.15 -18.17
CA ARG A 127 -6.39 0.33 -18.24
C ARG A 127 -6.10 0.93 -16.87
N ASN A 128 -6.80 0.47 -15.84
CA ASN A 128 -6.67 0.97 -14.47
C ASN A 128 -5.27 0.70 -13.91
N THR A 129 -4.64 -0.41 -14.26
CA THR A 129 -3.28 -0.73 -13.87
C THR A 129 -2.31 0.34 -14.37
N VAL A 130 -2.39 0.70 -15.66
CA VAL A 130 -1.58 1.78 -16.24
C VAL A 130 -1.91 3.12 -15.61
N ASP A 131 -3.19 3.45 -15.44
CA ASP A 131 -3.60 4.73 -14.83
C ASP A 131 -3.11 4.88 -13.40
N THR A 132 -3.20 3.80 -12.63
CA THR A 132 -2.77 3.77 -11.22
C THR A 132 -1.27 3.94 -11.14
N ALA A 133 -0.50 3.29 -12.01
CA ALA A 133 0.94 3.44 -12.07
C ALA A 133 1.34 4.89 -12.42
N ILE A 134 0.72 5.50 -13.44
CA ILE A 134 0.98 6.90 -13.81
C ILE A 134 0.63 7.83 -12.66
N THR A 135 -0.55 7.66 -12.06
CA THR A 135 -1.01 8.51 -10.94
C THR A 135 -0.10 8.38 -9.74
N LYS A 136 0.41 7.18 -9.44
CA LYS A 136 1.39 6.95 -8.37
C LYS A 136 2.72 7.61 -8.67
N ALA A 137 3.24 7.47 -9.89
CA ALA A 137 4.48 8.12 -10.31
C ALA A 137 4.41 9.64 -10.07
N VAL A 138 3.34 10.30 -10.53
CA VAL A 138 3.19 11.75 -10.31
C VAL A 138 3.07 12.11 -8.82
N ARG A 139 2.42 11.28 -8.00
CA ARG A 139 2.22 11.56 -6.57
C ARG A 139 3.49 11.37 -5.75
N TYR A 140 4.28 10.35 -6.07
CA TYR A 140 5.45 9.96 -5.28
C TYR A 140 6.71 10.71 -5.68
N SER A 141 6.87 11.02 -6.97
CA SER A 141 7.99 11.84 -7.43
C SER A 141 7.92 13.25 -6.84
N THR A 142 9.04 13.72 -6.31
CA THR A 142 9.15 15.07 -5.75
C THR A 142 9.67 16.04 -6.80
N THR A 143 10.59 15.59 -7.64
CA THR A 143 11.17 16.38 -8.72
C THR A 143 10.72 15.89 -10.09
N LEU A 144 10.84 16.76 -11.09
CA LEU A 144 10.59 16.40 -12.48
C LEU A 144 11.51 15.26 -12.91
N VAL A 145 12.82 15.33 -12.62
CA VAL A 145 13.80 14.30 -13.02
C VAL A 145 13.44 12.92 -12.46
N GLU A 146 12.98 12.85 -11.21
CA GLU A 146 12.49 11.60 -10.62
C GLU A 146 11.26 11.08 -11.37
N PHE A 147 10.30 11.95 -11.66
CA PHE A 147 9.10 11.57 -12.41
C PHE A 147 9.43 11.01 -13.79
N GLU A 148 10.41 11.60 -14.46
CA GLU A 148 10.88 11.16 -15.77
C GLU A 148 11.46 9.74 -15.74
N GLU A 149 12.30 9.47 -14.75
CA GLU A 149 12.89 8.15 -14.54
C GLU A 149 11.80 7.12 -14.18
N GLU A 150 10.85 7.48 -13.33
CA GLU A 150 9.70 6.62 -12.99
C GLU A 150 8.85 6.26 -14.21
N ILE A 151 8.54 7.24 -15.05
CA ILE A 151 7.81 7.00 -16.30
C ILE A 151 8.60 6.08 -17.23
N ARG A 152 9.94 6.21 -17.26
CA ARG A 152 10.81 5.34 -18.06
C ARG A 152 10.77 3.89 -17.56
N GLN A 153 10.93 3.68 -16.25
CA GLN A 153 10.88 2.36 -15.62
C GLN A 153 9.50 1.72 -15.78
N MET A 154 8.44 2.49 -15.52
CA MET A 154 7.06 2.04 -15.70
C MET A 154 6.78 1.61 -17.15
N LYS A 155 7.24 2.39 -18.15
CA LYS A 155 7.10 2.00 -19.57
C LYS A 155 7.80 0.67 -19.85
N LEU A 156 9.04 0.51 -19.38
CA LEU A 156 9.80 -0.73 -19.56
C LEU A 156 9.07 -1.93 -18.94
N MET A 157 8.60 -1.76 -17.70
CA MET A 157 7.81 -2.75 -16.97
C MET A 157 6.55 -3.15 -17.75
N PHE A 158 5.75 -2.21 -18.24
CA PHE A 158 4.54 -2.54 -19.00
C PHE A 158 4.83 -3.21 -20.35
N LEU A 159 5.87 -2.77 -21.06
CA LEU A 159 6.29 -3.41 -22.31
C LEU A 159 6.71 -4.87 -22.07
N TYR A 160 7.44 -5.13 -20.98
CA TYR A 160 7.82 -6.49 -20.60
C TYR A 160 6.61 -7.40 -20.33
N ASN A 161 5.50 -6.84 -19.81
CA ASN A 161 4.25 -7.56 -19.55
C ASN A 161 3.31 -7.65 -20.76
N GLY A 162 3.77 -7.28 -21.96
CA GLY A 162 3.01 -7.42 -23.22
C GLY A 162 2.03 -6.29 -23.52
N TYR A 163 2.11 -5.14 -22.83
CA TYR A 163 1.29 -3.98 -23.16
C TYR A 163 1.85 -3.28 -24.41
N SER A 164 0.98 -2.84 -25.32
CA SER A 164 1.45 -2.14 -26.51
C SER A 164 1.90 -0.70 -26.20
N PRO A 165 2.96 -0.18 -26.86
CA PRO A 165 3.40 1.21 -26.68
C PRO A 165 2.29 2.23 -26.92
N ARG A 166 1.40 1.96 -27.90
CA ARG A 166 0.25 2.81 -28.23
C ARG A 166 -0.74 2.90 -27.08
N GLN A 167 -1.01 1.80 -26.39
CA GLN A 167 -1.92 1.80 -25.24
C GLN A 167 -1.35 2.64 -24.10
N ILE A 168 -0.07 2.44 -23.76
CA ILE A 168 0.61 3.18 -22.69
C ILE A 168 0.60 4.69 -23.01
N HIS A 169 1.01 5.05 -24.24
CA HIS A 169 1.00 6.43 -24.70
C HIS A 169 -0.39 7.05 -24.62
N ARG A 170 -1.42 6.36 -25.13
CA ARG A 170 -2.81 6.85 -25.07
C ARG A 170 -3.25 7.12 -23.63
N ARG A 171 -2.90 6.25 -22.68
CA ARG A 171 -3.26 6.46 -21.26
C ARG A 171 -2.56 7.68 -20.67
N LEU A 172 -1.27 7.84 -20.94
CA LEU A 172 -0.52 9.04 -20.56
C LEU A 172 -1.22 10.30 -21.10
N THR A 173 -1.44 10.38 -22.41
CA THR A 173 -2.11 11.54 -23.04
C THR A 173 -3.49 11.81 -22.44
N THR A 174 -4.28 10.75 -22.17
CA THR A 174 -5.63 10.88 -21.58
C THR A 174 -5.58 11.46 -20.16
N LEU A 175 -4.52 11.18 -19.39
CA LEU A 175 -4.37 11.73 -18.05
C LEU A 175 -3.96 13.21 -18.11
N PHE A 176 -2.96 13.55 -18.93
CA PHE A 176 -2.48 14.93 -19.06
C PHE A 176 -3.53 15.86 -19.68
N SER A 177 -4.30 15.38 -20.65
CA SER A 177 -5.35 16.18 -21.30
C SER A 177 -6.47 16.63 -20.35
N LYS A 178 -6.57 16.03 -19.15
CA LYS A 178 -7.51 16.49 -18.11
C LYS A 178 -7.06 17.78 -17.43
N TYR A 179 -5.77 18.04 -17.40
CA TYR A 179 -5.16 19.14 -16.66
C TYR A 179 -4.59 20.21 -17.59
N PHE A 180 -4.26 19.86 -18.83
CA PHE A 180 -3.64 20.74 -19.80
C PHE A 180 -4.38 20.70 -21.15
N SER A 181 -4.82 21.87 -21.63
CA SER A 181 -5.61 21.99 -22.87
C SER A 181 -4.81 21.79 -24.17
N ASN A 182 -3.47 21.89 -24.13
CA ASN A 182 -2.61 21.98 -25.33
C ASN A 182 -1.51 20.90 -25.46
N TYR A 183 -1.63 19.73 -24.82
CA TYR A 183 -0.60 18.68 -24.94
C TYR A 183 -0.81 17.79 -26.18
N PHE A 184 -0.25 18.22 -27.31
CA PHE A 184 -0.07 17.35 -28.47
C PHE A 184 1.33 16.70 -28.39
N ILE A 185 1.34 15.41 -28.04
CA ILE A 185 2.48 14.46 -28.13
C ILE A 185 3.61 14.71 -27.12
N LEU A 186 3.79 13.74 -26.19
CA LEU A 186 4.97 13.55 -25.32
C LEU A 186 6.26 14.04 -26.00
N PRO A 187 6.97 15.00 -25.40
CA PRO A 187 7.82 14.66 -24.27
C PRO A 187 7.31 15.27 -22.98
N MET A 188 7.99 14.90 -21.91
CA MET A 188 7.90 15.36 -20.55
C MET A 188 7.33 16.77 -20.34
N LEU A 189 6.69 16.95 -19.19
CA LEU A 189 6.54 18.26 -18.56
C LEU A 189 7.89 19.01 -18.64
N HIS A 190 8.07 19.85 -19.65
CA HIS A 190 9.37 20.46 -19.94
C HIS A 190 9.74 21.50 -18.88
N ASN A 191 8.73 21.97 -18.14
CA ASN A 191 8.88 22.89 -17.04
C ASN A 191 8.57 22.19 -15.70
N PRO A 192 9.47 22.25 -14.71
CA PRO A 192 9.20 21.87 -13.32
C PRO A 192 7.89 22.46 -12.77
N ASP A 193 7.55 23.71 -13.11
CA ASP A 193 6.34 24.37 -12.61
C ASP A 193 5.04 23.65 -13.02
N ASP A 194 5.01 23.14 -14.26
CA ASP A 194 3.85 22.39 -14.76
C ASP A 194 3.70 21.06 -14.01
N PHE A 195 4.83 20.44 -13.64
CA PHE A 195 4.83 19.19 -12.88
C PHE A 195 4.30 19.41 -11.48
N ASP A 196 4.77 20.47 -10.81
CA ASP A 196 4.30 20.86 -9.49
C ASP A 196 2.80 21.20 -9.49
N TYR A 197 2.32 21.89 -10.52
CA TYR A 197 0.89 22.12 -10.71
C TYR A 197 0.10 20.81 -10.81
N LEU A 198 0.51 19.90 -11.69
CA LEU A 198 -0.15 18.60 -11.88
C LEU A 198 -0.15 17.78 -10.57
N ARG A 199 1.00 17.74 -9.89
CA ARG A 199 1.18 17.02 -8.63
C ARG A 199 0.26 17.59 -7.55
N HIS A 200 0.22 18.91 -7.39
CA HIS A 200 -0.67 19.57 -6.44
C HIS A 200 -2.15 19.24 -6.71
N GLN A 201 -2.60 19.31 -7.97
CA GLN A 201 -3.97 18.94 -8.34
C GLN A 201 -4.30 17.47 -8.04
N LEU A 202 -3.39 16.54 -8.28
CA LEU A 202 -3.62 15.12 -8.02
C LEU A 202 -3.62 14.76 -6.53
N LEU A 203 -2.87 15.49 -5.71
CA LEU A 203 -2.88 15.35 -4.25
C LEU A 203 -4.18 15.89 -3.64
N THR A 204 -4.65 17.06 -4.08
CA THR A 204 -5.89 17.69 -3.57
C THR A 204 -7.16 16.95 -4.02
N THR A 205 -7.18 16.38 -5.24
CA THR A 205 -8.34 15.62 -5.73
C THR A 205 -8.63 14.38 -4.87
N SER A 206 -7.61 13.78 -4.25
CA SER A 206 -7.76 12.56 -3.44
C SER A 206 -8.47 12.79 -2.10
N THR A 207 -8.32 13.98 -1.51
CA THR A 207 -8.88 14.32 -0.19
C THR A 207 -10.37 14.67 -0.27
N ALA A 208 -10.82 15.25 -1.40
CA ALA A 208 -12.22 15.59 -1.64
C ALA A 208 -13.15 14.37 -1.75
N THR A 209 -12.73 13.32 -2.49
CA THR A 209 -13.54 12.09 -2.64
C THR A 209 -13.71 11.29 -1.34
N THR A 210 -12.80 11.43 -0.38
CA THR A 210 -12.90 10.74 0.91
C THR A 210 -13.90 11.43 1.84
N TYR A 211 -13.90 12.77 1.87
CA TYR A 211 -14.92 13.55 2.58
C TYR A 211 -16.32 13.32 2.00
N ASP A 212 -16.49 13.36 0.67
CA ASP A 212 -17.80 13.18 0.04
C ASP A 212 -18.39 11.77 0.21
N LYS A 213 -17.56 10.73 0.30
CA LYS A 213 -18.01 9.36 0.60
C LYS A 213 -18.45 9.20 2.06
N VAL A 214 -17.73 9.81 3.00
CA VAL A 214 -18.12 9.78 4.43
C VAL A 214 -19.45 10.51 4.62
N THR A 215 -19.64 11.68 4.01
CA THR A 215 -20.87 12.48 4.11
C THR A 215 -22.08 11.81 3.43
N ARG A 216 -21.87 11.08 2.32
CA ARG A 216 -22.96 10.31 1.69
C ARG A 216 -23.36 9.08 2.51
N THR A 217 -22.42 8.43 3.20
CA THR A 217 -22.72 7.25 4.01
C THR A 217 -23.49 7.62 5.29
N SER A 218 -23.18 8.78 5.89
CA SER A 218 -23.93 9.31 7.05
C SER A 218 -25.31 9.90 6.69
N ALA A 219 -25.50 10.41 5.47
CA ALA A 219 -26.82 10.86 4.98
C ALA A 219 -27.81 9.70 4.71
N THR A 220 -27.30 8.52 4.35
CA THR A 220 -28.15 7.34 4.05
C THR A 220 -28.65 6.65 5.34
N ASN A 221 -27.92 6.79 6.46
CA ASN A 221 -28.34 6.23 7.76
C ASN A 221 -29.31 7.13 8.55
N GLN A 222 -29.51 8.39 8.17
CA GLN A 222 -30.52 9.27 8.80
C GLN A 222 -31.93 9.13 8.20
N THR A 223 -32.06 8.56 7.00
CA THR A 223 -33.37 8.39 6.32
C THR A 223 -34.09 7.08 6.70
N HIS A 224 -33.42 6.12 7.35
CA HIS A 224 -34.04 4.88 7.84
C HIS A 224 -34.42 4.89 9.33
N GLY A 225 -34.21 6.00 10.05
CA GLY A 225 -34.42 6.09 11.50
C GLY A 225 -35.69 6.81 11.96
N LYS A 226 -36.57 7.25 11.06
CA LYS A 226 -37.81 7.98 11.42
C LYS A 226 -39.04 7.30 10.84
N ASN A 227 -39.53 6.25 11.48
CA ASN A 227 -40.97 5.93 11.55
C ASN A 227 -41.24 4.69 12.43
N ILE A 228 -40.96 4.75 13.74
CA ILE A 228 -41.61 3.84 14.69
C ILE A 228 -41.86 4.58 16.02
N GLN A 229 -43.10 4.99 16.24
CA GLN A 229 -43.83 5.19 17.51
C GLN A 229 -45.21 5.78 17.12
N ASN A 230 -46.38 5.40 17.62
CA ASN A 230 -46.89 4.32 18.47
C ASN A 230 -48.43 4.53 18.42
N HIS A 231 -49.26 3.48 18.34
CA HIS A 231 -50.53 3.43 19.10
C HIS A 231 -51.24 2.06 19.05
N ASN A 232 -51.45 1.53 20.26
CA ASN A 232 -52.61 0.82 20.82
C ASN A 232 -53.04 -0.59 20.36
N LEU A 233 -52.79 -1.55 21.26
CA LEU A 233 -53.67 -2.60 21.85
C LEU A 233 -54.88 -3.15 21.04
N LYS A 234 -54.73 -4.43 20.60
CA LYS A 234 -55.63 -5.64 20.47
C LYS A 234 -57.18 -5.48 20.38
N PRO A 235 -57.94 -6.38 19.70
CA PRO A 235 -57.79 -7.86 19.72
C PRO A 235 -58.11 -8.64 18.41
N THR A 236 -58.06 -9.97 18.55
CA THR A 236 -58.23 -11.14 17.65
C THR A 236 -59.34 -11.10 16.59
N ASP A 237 -59.10 -11.70 15.39
CA ASP A 237 -59.96 -12.76 14.82
C ASP A 237 -59.41 -13.42 13.53
N ASN A 238 -59.94 -14.61 13.25
CA ASN A 238 -59.56 -15.63 12.26
C ASN A 238 -59.75 -15.25 10.77
N ASN A 239 -59.01 -15.95 9.90
CA ASN A 239 -59.44 -16.66 8.67
C ASN A 239 -58.59 -16.46 7.40
N ASP A 240 -58.40 -17.62 6.75
CA ASP A 240 -58.32 -17.90 5.32
C ASP A 240 -57.06 -17.63 4.46
N PHE A 241 -56.44 -18.76 4.09
CA PHE A 241 -56.35 -19.28 2.73
C PHE A 241 -56.10 -18.29 1.56
N THR A 242 -54.95 -18.42 0.90
CA THR A 242 -54.80 -18.98 -0.47
C THR A 242 -53.52 -18.47 -1.18
N THR A 243 -52.78 -19.44 -1.77
CA THR A 243 -51.98 -19.42 -3.03
C THR A 243 -51.43 -18.09 -3.59
N ARG A 244 -50.21 -18.00 -4.16
CA ARG A 244 -49.81 -18.70 -5.40
C ARG A 244 -48.34 -18.45 -5.82
N LYS A 245 -47.69 -19.54 -6.23
CA LYS A 245 -46.69 -19.72 -7.33
C LYS A 245 -45.32 -19.02 -7.32
N ARG A 246 -44.31 -19.84 -6.97
CA ARG A 246 -43.00 -19.91 -7.63
C ARG A 246 -43.13 -20.23 -9.13
N ARG A 247 -42.27 -19.66 -9.98
CA ARG A 247 -41.97 -20.19 -11.33
C ARG A 247 -40.46 -20.37 -11.49
N HIS A 248 -40.10 -21.61 -11.82
CA HIS A 248 -38.78 -22.07 -12.27
C HIS A 248 -38.66 -21.99 -13.80
N HIS A 249 -37.42 -21.72 -14.24
CA HIS A 249 -36.68 -22.23 -15.42
C HIS A 249 -37.24 -22.10 -16.86
N SER A 250 -36.34 -21.71 -17.78
CA SER A 250 -35.69 -22.68 -18.70
C SER A 250 -34.45 -22.09 -19.42
N PRO A 251 -33.49 -22.95 -19.87
CA PRO A 251 -32.22 -22.56 -20.49
C PRO A 251 -32.29 -22.55 -22.04
N LYS A 252 -31.29 -21.95 -22.70
CA LYS A 252 -31.11 -22.03 -24.16
C LYS A 252 -29.83 -22.80 -24.49
N THR A 253 -30.01 -23.69 -25.47
CA THR A 253 -29.03 -24.36 -26.34
C THR A 253 -28.05 -23.41 -27.00
#